data_AF-A0A930DC50-F1
#
_entry.id   AF-A0A930DC50-F1
#
_cell.length_a   1.000
_cell.length_b   1.000
_cell.length_c   1.000
_cell.angle_alpha   90.00
_cell.angle_beta   90.00
_cell.angle_gamma   90.00
#
_symmetry.space_group_name_H-M   'P 1'
#
loop_
_entity.id
_entity.type
_entity.pdbx_description
1 polymer ?
#
loop_
_entity_poly.entity_id
_entity_poly.type
_entity_poly.pdbx_seq_one_letter_code
_entity_poly.pdbx_strand_id
1 'polypeptide(L)' 'MFRNMFKKTYAKIEPESEKIDIPEGLWKKCKICKEPIFAEDVKSNLYTCPKCGGYFRVHAYRRIEMLVD' A
#
# COMPACT_ATOMS: atom_id res chain seq x y z
N MET A 1 -12.77 51.66 5.23
CA MET A 1 -11.61 51.62 4.30
C MET A 1 -10.56 50.64 4.84
N PHE A 2 -10.86 49.35 4.99
CA PHE A 2 -9.88 48.32 5.40
C PHE A 2 -10.19 47.00 4.70
N ARG A 3 -9.93 46.99 3.40
CA ARG A 3 -10.17 45.89 2.48
C ARG A 3 -8.82 45.18 2.31
N ASN A 4 -8.65 44.00 2.90
CA ASN A 4 -7.50 43.09 2.68
C ASN A 4 -6.19 43.30 3.47
N MET A 5 -6.22 43.71 4.75
CA MET A 5 -4.98 43.77 5.56
C MET A 5 -4.51 42.44 6.18
N PHE A 6 -5.31 41.37 6.11
CA PHE A 6 -4.99 40.09 6.77
C PHE A 6 -4.98 38.88 5.83
N LYS A 7 -4.54 39.07 4.58
CA LYS A 7 -4.23 37.91 3.73
C LYS A 7 -2.83 37.41 4.11
N LYS A 8 -2.76 36.43 5.02
CA LYS A 8 -1.55 35.61 5.19
C LYS A 8 -1.27 34.96 3.84
N THR A 9 -0.28 35.47 3.11
CA THR A 9 0.29 34.77 1.95
C THR A 9 1.16 33.65 2.49
N TYR A 10 0.55 32.50 2.75
CA TYR A 10 1.29 31.26 2.92
C TYR A 10 1.96 30.97 1.58
N ALA A 11 3.27 31.21 1.51
CA ALA A 11 4.09 30.72 0.41
C ALA A 11 4.00 29.18 0.46
N LYS A 12 3.28 28.62 -0.51
CA LYS A 12 3.14 27.18 -0.67
C LYS A 12 4.48 26.66 -1.17
N ILE A 13 5.31 26.18 -0.26
CA ILE A 13 6.55 25.49 -0.61
C ILE A 13 6.11 24.12 -1.12
N GLU A 14 6.07 23.93 -2.43
CA GLU A 14 5.86 22.62 -3.03
C GLU A 14 7.23 21.92 -2.97
N PRO A 15 7.41 20.86 -2.16
CA PRO A 15 8.63 20.10 -2.22
C PRO A 15 8.65 19.41 -3.60
N GLU A 16 9.62 19.76 -4.42
CA GLU A 16 9.95 19.02 -5.63
C GLU A 16 10.55 17.67 -5.19
N SER A 17 9.67 16.77 -4.78
CA SER A 17 10.03 15.39 -4.54
C SER A 17 10.23 14.75 -5.91
N GLU A 18 11.48 14.63 -6.34
CA GLU A 18 11.88 13.64 -7.33
C GLU A 18 11.17 12.33 -6.97
N LYS A 19 10.21 11.92 -7.80
CA LYS A 19 9.50 10.67 -7.62
C LYS A 19 10.49 9.57 -7.93
N ILE A 20 11.23 9.12 -6.92
CA ILE A 20 11.96 7.87 -6.98
C ILE A 20 10.90 6.82 -7.33
N ASP A 21 10.97 6.24 -8.52
CA ASP A 21 10.13 5.13 -8.98
C ASP A 21 10.45 3.88 -8.15
N ILE A 22 10.05 3.90 -6.88
CA ILE A 22 10.07 2.72 -6.03
C ILE A 22 9.03 1.78 -6.64
N PRO A 23 9.39 0.58 -7.09
CA PRO A 23 8.42 -0.36 -7.63
C PRO A 23 7.37 -0.65 -6.55
N GLU A 24 6.18 -0.11 -6.74
CA GLU A 24 5.08 -0.25 -5.81
C GLU A 24 4.74 -1.74 -5.67
N GLY A 25 4.60 -2.21 -4.42
CA GLY A 25 4.04 -3.53 -4.16
C GLY A 25 5.03 -4.66 -3.90
N LEU A 26 6.33 -4.38 -3.69
CA LEU A 26 7.30 -5.41 -3.27
C LEU A 26 6.99 -5.98 -1.87
N TRP A 27 6.43 -5.15 -0.99
CA TRP A 27 6.13 -5.48 0.40
C TRP A 27 4.64 -5.35 0.71
N LYS A 28 4.12 -6.29 1.51
CA LYS A 28 2.77 -6.27 2.09
C LYS A 28 2.82 -6.43 3.59
N LYS A 29 2.07 -5.61 4.32
CA LYS A 29 1.91 -5.73 5.76
C LYS A 29 0.84 -6.77 6.10
N CYS A 30 1.17 -7.74 6.96
CA CYS A 30 0.17 -8.67 7.48
C CYS A 30 -0.82 -7.96 8.41
N LYS A 31 -2.12 -8.28 8.30
CA LYS A 31 -3.14 -7.70 9.21
C LYS A 31 -3.12 -8.30 10.62
N ILE A 32 -2.59 -9.52 10.77
CA ILE A 32 -2.58 -10.26 12.02
C ILE A 32 -1.28 -10.00 12.79
N CYS A 33 -0.12 -10.45 12.28
CA CYS A 33 1.16 -10.25 12.96
C CYS A 33 1.80 -8.87 12.74
N LYS A 34 1.25 -8.04 11.85
CA LYS A 34 1.74 -6.67 11.53
C LYS A 34 3.14 -6.58 10.93
N GLU A 35 3.78 -7.72 10.64
CA GLU A 35 5.09 -7.76 10.01
C GLU A 35 5.01 -7.49 8.49
N PRO A 36 6.07 -6.90 7.91
CA PRO A 36 6.22 -6.80 6.46
C PRO A 36 6.56 -8.19 5.89
N ILE A 37 5.94 -8.52 4.76
CA ILE A 37 6.10 -9.78 4.03
C ILE A 37 6.29 -9.44 2.57
N PHE A 38 7.17 -10.15 1.87
CA PHE A 38 7.32 -9.97 0.43
C PHE A 38 6.04 -10.36 -0.31
N ALA A 39 5.69 -9.59 -1.33
CA ALA A 39 4.49 -9.84 -2.10
C ALA A 39 4.58 -11.14 -2.91
N GLU A 40 5.78 -11.54 -3.37
CA GLU A 40 6.00 -12.86 -3.98
C GLU A 40 5.70 -13.99 -3.00
N ASP A 41 6.23 -13.92 -1.77
CA ASP A 41 6.01 -14.94 -0.73
C ASP A 41 4.53 -15.12 -0.39
N VAL A 42 3.78 -14.01 -0.35
CA VAL A 42 2.32 -14.07 -0.16
C VAL A 42 1.64 -14.79 -1.32
N LYS A 43 2.05 -14.54 -2.57
CA LYS A 43 1.45 -15.18 -3.75
C LYS A 43 1.81 -16.67 -3.84
N SER A 44 3.07 -17.03 -3.58
CA SER A 44 3.54 -18.42 -3.61
C SER A 44 2.89 -19.26 -2.51
N ASN A 45 2.64 -18.68 -1.33
CA ASN A 45 1.97 -19.34 -0.22
C ASN A 45 0.43 -19.21 -0.24
N LEU A 46 -0.18 -19.17 -1.43
CA LEU A 46 -1.64 -19.11 -1.62
C LEU A 46 -2.35 -18.00 -0.82
N TYR A 47 -1.74 -16.81 -0.77
CA TYR A 47 -2.22 -15.66 -0.02
C TYR A 47 -2.34 -15.92 1.49
N THR A 48 -1.45 -16.75 2.04
CA THR A 48 -1.34 -17.04 3.47
C THR A 48 -0.03 -16.48 4.02
N CYS A 49 -0.09 -15.86 5.20
CA CYS A 49 1.09 -15.32 5.87
C CYS A 49 2.05 -16.45 6.29
N PRO A 50 3.31 -16.47 5.82
CA PRO A 50 4.28 -17.50 6.20
C PRO A 50 4.66 -17.45 7.69
N LYS A 51 4.48 -16.31 8.37
CA LYS A 51 4.89 -16.14 9.77
C LYS A 51 3.81 -16.51 10.78
N CYS A 52 2.54 -16.20 10.51
CA CYS A 52 1.44 -16.45 11.46
C CYS A 52 0.28 -17.26 10.90
N GLY A 53 0.33 -17.70 9.63
CA GLY A 53 -0.78 -18.44 9.00
C GLY A 53 -2.01 -17.59 8.68
N GLY A 54 -1.97 -16.29 8.92
CA GLY A 54 -3.08 -15.38 8.63
C GLY A 54 -3.38 -15.23 7.14
N TYR A 55 -4.65 -15.29 6.76
CA TYR A 55 -5.08 -15.12 5.37
C TYR A 55 -5.05 -13.65 4.93
N PHE A 56 -4.53 -13.42 3.73
CA PHE A 56 -4.68 -12.16 3.02
C PHE A 56 -6.00 -12.10 2.25
N ARG A 57 -6.50 -10.88 2.02
CA ARG A 57 -7.65 -10.68 1.14
C ARG A 57 -7.25 -11.04 -0.29
N VAL A 58 -8.05 -11.90 -0.91
CA VAL A 58 -7.93 -12.28 -2.33
C VAL A 58 -9.19 -11.80 -3.05
N HIS A 59 -9.04 -11.21 -4.24
CA HIS A 59 -10.19 -10.85 -5.06
C HIS A 59 -10.94 -12.11 -5.53
N ALA A 60 -12.26 -12.00 -5.71
CA ALA A 60 -13.12 -13.15 -6.03
C ALA A 60 -12.63 -13.92 -7.27
N TYR A 61 -12.38 -13.23 -8.39
CA TYR A 61 -11.87 -13.85 -9.61
C TYR A 61 -10.55 -14.58 -9.41
N ARG A 62 -9.60 -13.97 -8.67
CA ARG A 62 -8.32 -14.61 -8.39
C ARG A 62 -8.49 -15.89 -7.56
N ARG A 63 -9.46 -15.92 -6.64
CA ARG A 63 -9.75 -17.13 -5.87
C ARG A 63 -10.38 -18.22 -6.74
N ILE A 64 -11.21 -17.86 -7.72
CA ILE A 64 -11.78 -18.81 -8.68
C ILE A 64 -10.67 -19.42 -9.54
N GLU A 65 -9.77 -18.60 -10.10
CA GLU A 65 -8.58 -19.06 -10.87
C GLU A 65 -7.70 -20.04 -10.09
N MET A 66 -7.61 -19.89 -8.76
CA MET A 66 -6.80 -20.79 -7.92
C MET A 66 -7.48 -22.13 -7.64
N LEU A 67 -8.79 -22.23 -7.86
CA LEU A 67 -9.60 -23.41 -7.48
C LEU A 67 -10.05 -24.23 -8.69
N VAL A 68 -10.15 -23.62 -9.87
CA VAL A 68 -10.69 -24.23 -11.08
C VAL A 68 -9.54 -24.49 -12.06
N ASP A 69 -9.47 -25.71 -12.61
CA ASP A 69 -8.56 -26.14 -13.68
C ASP A 69 -9.16 -25.87 -15.07
#